data_AF-A0A2N8N5S2-F1
#
_entry.id   AF-A0A2N8N5S2-F1
#
_cell.length_a   1.000
_cell.length_b   1.000
_cell.length_c   1.000
_cell.angle_alpha   90.00
_cell.angle_beta   90.00
_cell.angle_gamma   90.00
#
_symmetry.space_group_name_H-M   'P 1'
#
loop_
_entity.id
_entity.type
_entity.pdbx_description
1 polymer ?
#
loop_
_entity_poly.entity_id
_entity_poly.type
_entity_poly.pdbx_seq_one_letter_code
_entity_poly.pdbx_strand_id
1 'polypeptide(L)'
;MRNKLLPLLLLSMATIIGHAQSASLADSLAADLRMIRQATAQHTNLWGIDLYGPLLFVDPETRVAYTNEPDSAGLFQPCGSLYAGHLPDEVLTANTATTWGGRTWAMILLPLPNDPTDRTVLLAHELFHCAQPRLHFTGHGLSGVFRQPLVALEGMFGRGGAREMPVTLRAEGEGMGEVRAALVGRGGA
;
A
#
# COMPACT_ATOMS: atom_id res chain seq x y z
N MET A 1 -51.63 -21.01 -10.64
CA MET A 1 -50.90 -20.41 -9.50
C MET A 1 -49.49 -20.08 -9.95
N ARG A 2 -49.13 -18.80 -10.08
CA ARG A 2 -47.81 -18.38 -10.60
C ARG A 2 -46.74 -18.76 -9.56
N ASN A 3 -45.75 -19.55 -9.98
CA ASN A 3 -44.78 -20.20 -9.10
C ASN A 3 -43.86 -19.16 -8.42
N LYS A 4 -44.28 -18.63 -7.27
CA LYS A 4 -43.53 -17.62 -6.50
C LYS A 4 -42.24 -18.17 -5.86
N LEU A 5 -42.03 -19.48 -5.92
CA LEU A 5 -40.87 -20.17 -5.36
C LEU A 5 -39.59 -19.94 -6.19
N LEU A 6 -39.70 -19.80 -7.51
CA LEU A 6 -38.55 -19.61 -8.40
C LEU A 6 -37.82 -18.26 -8.17
N PRO A 7 -38.50 -17.09 -8.09
CA PRO A 7 -37.80 -15.83 -7.81
C PRO A 7 -37.23 -15.76 -6.38
N LEU A 8 -37.85 -16.45 -5.41
CA LEU A 8 -37.36 -16.51 -4.04
C LEU A 8 -36.06 -17.33 -3.93
N LEU A 9 -35.97 -18.44 -4.68
CA LEU A 9 -34.77 -19.26 -4.77
C LEU A 9 -33.61 -18.53 -5.47
N LEU A 10 -33.89 -17.74 -6.49
CA LEU A 10 -32.87 -16.94 -7.20
C LEU A 10 -32.29 -15.83 -6.32
N LEU A 11 -33.12 -15.17 -5.50
CA LEU A 11 -32.69 -14.10 -4.59
C LEU A 11 -31.82 -14.62 -3.43
N SER A 12 -32.11 -15.80 -2.89
CA SER A 12 -31.30 -16.42 -1.85
C SER A 12 -29.94 -16.90 -2.35
N MET A 13 -29.84 -17.38 -3.59
CA MET A 13 -28.54 -17.74 -4.18
C MET A 13 -27.65 -16.52 -4.42
N ALA A 14 -28.20 -15.40 -4.89
CA ALA A 14 -27.43 -14.18 -5.14
C ALA A 14 -26.79 -13.60 -3.86
N THR A 15 -27.51 -13.66 -2.74
CA THR A 15 -27.00 -13.16 -1.44
C THR A 15 -25.90 -14.03 -0.87
N ILE A 16 -25.98 -15.36 -1.02
CA ILE A 16 -24.93 -16.29 -0.57
C ILE A 16 -23.64 -16.11 -1.36
N ILE A 17 -23.73 -15.95 -2.69
CA ILE A 17 -22.57 -15.74 -3.56
C ILE A 17 -21.86 -14.42 -3.20
N GLY A 18 -22.61 -13.34 -3.00
CA GLY A 18 -22.05 -12.04 -2.60
C GLY A 18 -21.27 -12.12 -1.28
N HIS A 19 -21.83 -12.77 -0.25
CA HIS A 19 -21.14 -12.94 1.03
C HIS A 19 -19.87 -13.79 0.91
N ALA A 20 -19.92 -14.88 0.13
CA ALA A 20 -18.76 -15.74 -0.08
C ALA A 20 -17.62 -15.03 -0.82
N GLN A 21 -17.95 -14.19 -1.81
CA GLN A 21 -16.99 -13.39 -2.56
C GLN A 21 -16.35 -12.30 -1.70
N SER A 22 -17.13 -11.61 -0.86
CA SER A 22 -16.59 -10.64 0.09
C SER A 22 -15.67 -11.29 1.13
N ALA A 23 -16.03 -12.47 1.64
CA ALA A 23 -15.19 -13.20 2.59
C ALA A 23 -13.87 -13.66 1.93
N SER A 24 -13.90 -14.17 0.70
CA SER A 24 -12.68 -14.61 0.01
C SER A 24 -11.75 -13.43 -0.32
N LEU A 25 -12.30 -12.27 -0.68
CA LEU A 25 -11.51 -11.06 -0.85
C LEU A 25 -10.91 -10.58 0.47
N ALA A 26 -11.69 -10.55 1.55
CA ALA A 26 -11.20 -10.17 2.87
C ALA A 26 -10.04 -11.08 3.35
N ASP A 27 -10.13 -12.39 3.10
CA ASP A 27 -9.05 -13.33 3.41
C ASP A 27 -7.79 -13.08 2.59
N SER A 28 -7.93 -12.74 1.29
CA SER A 28 -6.80 -12.35 0.44
C SER A 28 -6.13 -11.08 0.96
N LEU A 29 -6.92 -10.04 1.25
CA LEU A 29 -6.42 -8.76 1.78
C LEU A 29 -5.75 -8.94 3.15
N ALA A 30 -6.27 -9.85 4.00
CA ALA A 30 -5.63 -10.21 5.26
C ALA A 30 -4.26 -10.85 5.05
N ALA A 31 -4.06 -11.62 3.97
CA ALA A 31 -2.76 -12.16 3.61
C ALA A 31 -1.79 -11.06 3.15
N ASP A 32 -2.26 -10.13 2.30
CA ASP A 32 -1.46 -8.98 1.86
C ASP A 32 -1.06 -8.10 3.06
N LEU A 33 -1.95 -7.93 4.05
CA LEU A 33 -1.67 -7.21 5.29
C LEU A 33 -0.60 -7.85 6.16
N ARG A 34 -0.58 -9.19 6.25
CA ARG A 34 0.49 -9.92 6.94
C ARG A 34 1.83 -9.72 6.24
N MET A 35 1.82 -9.79 4.91
CA MET A 35 3.02 -9.62 4.08
C MET A 35 3.63 -8.23 4.27
N ILE A 36 2.84 -7.16 4.11
CA ILE A 36 3.36 -5.79 4.24
C ILE A 36 3.81 -5.48 5.67
N ARG A 37 3.12 -6.00 6.70
CA ARG A 37 3.54 -5.86 8.10
C ARG A 37 4.92 -6.46 8.33
N GLN A 38 5.15 -7.66 7.83
CA GLN A 38 6.46 -8.30 7.95
C GLN A 38 7.54 -7.53 7.18
N ALA A 39 7.24 -7.14 5.95
CA ALA A 39 8.14 -6.38 5.09
C ALA A 39 8.62 -5.06 5.72
N THR A 40 7.69 -4.26 6.25
CA THR A 40 7.99 -2.96 6.87
C THR A 40 8.78 -3.11 8.17
N ALA A 41 8.44 -4.10 9.01
CA ALA A 41 9.18 -4.41 10.23
C ALA A 41 10.65 -4.81 9.97
N GLN A 42 10.93 -5.52 8.86
CA GLN A 42 12.29 -5.92 8.46
C GLN A 42 13.16 -4.74 7.99
N HIS A 43 12.56 -3.61 7.64
CA HIS A 43 13.25 -2.46 7.02
C HIS A 43 13.14 -1.17 7.84
N THR A 44 12.86 -1.28 9.14
CA THR A 44 12.80 -0.13 10.07
C THR A 44 14.08 0.71 10.07
N ASN A 45 15.24 0.06 9.95
CA ASN A 45 16.54 0.75 9.88
C ASN A 45 16.67 1.72 8.69
N LEU A 46 15.93 1.51 7.60
CA LEU A 46 15.97 2.38 6.43
C LEU A 46 15.31 3.74 6.70
N TRP A 47 14.27 3.75 7.53
CA TRP A 47 13.43 4.93 7.77
C TRP A 47 13.56 5.48 9.20
N GLY A 48 14.22 4.75 10.10
CA GLY A 48 14.27 5.04 11.54
C GLY A 48 12.95 4.79 12.27
N ILE A 49 11.92 4.31 11.57
CA ILE A 49 10.59 3.98 12.08
C ILE A 49 10.03 2.76 11.32
N ASP A 50 9.05 2.07 11.93
CA ASP A 50 8.20 1.15 11.19
C ASP A 50 7.16 1.95 10.39
N LEU A 51 7.09 1.67 9.08
CA LEU A 51 6.12 2.31 8.19
C LEU A 51 4.72 1.70 8.32
N TYR A 52 4.58 0.50 8.90
CA TYR A 52 3.28 -0.15 9.01
C TYR A 52 2.26 0.72 9.74
N GLY A 53 1.04 0.79 9.21
CA GLY A 53 -0.01 1.65 9.73
C GLY A 53 -1.41 1.31 9.19
N PRO A 54 -2.37 2.23 9.36
CA PRO A 54 -3.73 2.04 8.90
C PRO A 54 -3.82 1.96 7.38
N LEU A 55 -4.50 0.94 6.88
CA LEU A 55 -4.70 0.65 5.46
C LEU A 55 -6.20 0.61 5.16
N LEU A 56 -6.59 1.24 4.05
CA LEU A 56 -7.96 1.36 3.56
C LEU A 56 -8.00 0.92 2.10
N PHE A 57 -8.50 -0.28 1.84
CA PHE A 57 -8.69 -0.80 0.49
C PHE A 57 -10.08 -0.43 0.00
N VAL A 58 -10.20 0.18 -1.17
CA VAL A 58 -11.47 0.68 -1.69
C VAL A 58 -11.70 0.18 -3.11
N ASP A 59 -12.86 -0.42 -3.36
CA ASP A 59 -13.37 -0.61 -4.71
C ASP A 59 -13.83 0.76 -5.25
N PRO A 60 -13.19 1.30 -6.31
CA PRO A 60 -13.51 2.64 -6.80
C PRO A 60 -14.89 2.75 -7.45
N GLU A 61 -15.49 1.65 -7.91
CA GLU A 61 -16.79 1.63 -8.55
C GLU A 61 -17.91 1.51 -7.52
N THR A 62 -17.77 0.58 -6.57
CA THR A 62 -18.82 0.27 -5.59
C THR A 62 -18.65 0.98 -4.26
N ARG A 63 -17.49 1.59 -4.01
CA ARG A 63 -17.07 2.18 -2.73
C ARG A 63 -17.11 1.23 -1.53
N VAL A 64 -17.26 -0.08 -1.78
CA VAL A 64 -17.04 -1.10 -0.76
C VAL A 64 -15.58 -1.02 -0.34
N ALA A 65 -15.36 -0.94 0.96
CA ALA A 65 -14.05 -0.73 1.53
C ALA A 65 -13.73 -1.75 2.62
N TYR A 66 -12.45 -2.07 2.76
CA TYR A 66 -11.90 -2.96 3.77
C TYR A 66 -10.75 -2.27 4.50
N THR A 67 -10.69 -2.41 5.82
CA THR A 67 -9.63 -1.83 6.65
C THR A 67 -9.02 -2.84 7.60
N ASN A 68 -7.75 -2.62 7.95
CA ASN A 68 -7.05 -3.40 8.99
C ASN A 68 -7.32 -2.90 10.42
N GLU A 69 -7.95 -1.75 10.56
CA GLU A 69 -8.31 -1.12 11.83
C GLU A 69 -9.75 -0.62 11.78
N PRO A 70 -10.46 -0.56 12.92
CA PRO A 70 -11.80 0.01 12.96
C PRO A 70 -11.77 1.50 12.61
N ASP A 71 -12.83 1.99 11.96
CA ASP A 71 -13.05 3.42 11.80
C ASP A 71 -13.63 4.03 13.09
N SER A 72 -13.49 5.34 13.24
CA SER A 72 -14.01 6.05 14.41
C SER A 72 -15.50 6.34 14.37
N ALA A 73 -16.13 6.23 13.19
CA ALA A 73 -17.55 6.52 12.99
C ALA A 73 -18.44 5.26 13.09
N GLY A 74 -17.85 4.07 13.25
CA GLY A 74 -18.55 2.79 13.32
C GLY A 74 -19.18 2.36 11.99
N LEU A 75 -18.71 2.91 10.87
CA LEU A 75 -19.21 2.61 9.53
C LEU A 75 -18.73 1.26 9.00
N PHE A 76 -17.59 0.76 9.48
CA PHE A 76 -17.03 -0.53 9.11
C PHE A 76 -17.28 -1.56 10.20
N GLN A 77 -17.86 -2.69 9.78
CA GLN A 77 -18.21 -3.80 10.65
C GLN A 77 -17.18 -4.93 10.53
N PRO A 78 -16.97 -5.74 11.58
CA PRO A 78 -16.03 -6.86 11.52
C PRO A 78 -16.33 -7.80 10.35
N CYS A 79 -15.30 -8.11 9.57
CA CYS A 79 -15.33 -9.00 8.41
C CYS A 79 -14.07 -9.88 8.43
N GLY A 80 -14.16 -11.04 9.08
CA GLY A 80 -13.01 -11.90 9.33
C GLY A 80 -11.99 -11.21 10.26
N SER A 81 -10.76 -11.04 9.78
CA SER A 81 -9.70 -10.29 10.49
C SER A 81 -9.63 -8.80 10.12
N LEU A 82 -10.53 -8.35 9.24
CA LEU A 82 -10.64 -6.98 8.77
C LEU A 82 -11.94 -6.36 9.26
N TYR A 83 -12.15 -5.11 8.86
CA TYR A 83 -13.44 -4.44 8.91
C TYR A 83 -13.87 -4.11 7.49
N ALA A 84 -15.17 -4.15 7.22
CA ALA A 84 -15.73 -3.86 5.91
C ALA A 84 -16.97 -2.97 6.01
N GLY A 85 -17.18 -2.15 5.00
CA GLY A 85 -18.41 -1.38 4.82
C GLY A 85 -18.31 -0.49 3.60
N HIS A 86 -18.98 0.66 3.62
CA HIS A 86 -19.05 1.56 2.47
C HIS A 86 -18.41 2.91 2.80
N LEU A 87 -17.51 3.37 1.95
CA LEU A 87 -16.84 4.65 2.13
C LEU A 87 -17.80 5.81 1.79
N PRO A 88 -17.98 6.82 2.66
CA PRO A 88 -18.88 7.95 2.38
C PRO A 88 -18.50 8.72 1.11
N ASP A 89 -19.46 9.20 0.33
CA ASP A 89 -19.24 9.81 -0.99
C ASP A 89 -18.38 11.08 -0.95
N GLU A 90 -18.31 11.74 0.21
CA GLU A 90 -17.50 12.94 0.41
C GLU A 90 -16.00 12.64 0.48
N VAL A 91 -15.62 11.37 0.69
CA VAL A 91 -14.21 10.96 0.72
C VAL A 91 -13.75 10.64 -0.70
N LEU A 92 -12.80 11.43 -1.21
CA LEU A 92 -12.19 11.19 -2.52
C LEU A 92 -11.43 9.86 -2.53
N THR A 93 -11.58 9.10 -3.62
CA THR A 93 -10.93 7.79 -3.80
C THR A 93 -9.71 7.92 -4.70
N ALA A 94 -8.53 7.67 -4.13
CA ALA A 94 -7.25 7.64 -4.85
C ALA A 94 -6.22 6.81 -4.08
N ASN A 95 -5.18 6.32 -4.77
CA ASN A 95 -3.98 5.82 -4.10
C ASN A 95 -3.24 7.00 -3.48
N THR A 96 -3.41 7.21 -2.18
CA THR A 96 -2.77 8.30 -1.45
C THR A 96 -2.93 8.16 0.07
N ALA A 97 -2.19 8.97 0.83
CA ALA A 97 -2.47 9.20 2.25
C ALA A 97 -3.73 10.07 2.40
N THR A 98 -4.79 9.50 2.96
CA THR A 98 -6.08 10.18 3.16
C THR A 98 -6.40 10.29 4.64
N THR A 99 -6.74 11.49 5.11
CA THR A 99 -7.20 11.68 6.48
C THR A 99 -8.72 11.69 6.54
N TRP A 100 -9.30 10.71 7.23
CA TRP A 100 -10.73 10.54 7.39
C TRP A 100 -11.05 9.83 8.72
N GLY A 101 -12.13 10.22 9.39
CA GLY A 101 -12.50 9.65 10.68
C GLY A 101 -11.42 9.86 11.75
N GLY A 102 -10.74 11.01 11.76
CA GLY A 102 -9.69 11.31 12.75
C GLY A 102 -8.43 10.46 12.61
N ARG A 103 -8.26 9.75 11.50
CA ARG A 103 -7.11 8.88 11.23
C ARG A 103 -6.58 9.12 9.83
N THR A 104 -5.26 9.02 9.67
CA THR A 104 -4.61 8.99 8.35
C THR A 104 -4.49 7.54 7.90
N TRP A 105 -5.06 7.25 6.74
CA TRP A 105 -5.08 5.95 6.10
C TRP A 105 -4.18 5.98 4.85
N ALA A 106 -3.41 4.93 4.64
CA ALA A 106 -2.93 4.61 3.31
C ALA A 106 -4.12 4.05 2.53
N MET A 107 -4.66 4.83 1.60
CA MET A 107 -5.77 4.41 0.75
C MET A 107 -5.21 3.71 -0.49
N ILE A 108 -5.77 2.54 -0.80
CA ILE A 108 -5.40 1.74 -1.97
C ILE A 108 -6.67 1.38 -2.74
N LEU A 109 -6.67 1.65 -4.02
CA LEU A 109 -7.74 1.25 -4.92
C LEU A 109 -7.59 -0.22 -5.32
N LEU A 110 -8.71 -0.94 -5.28
CA LEU A 110 -8.83 -2.31 -5.76
C LEU A 110 -9.12 -2.33 -7.28
N PRO A 111 -8.76 -3.41 -8.00
CA PRO A 111 -8.00 -4.57 -7.52
C PRO A 111 -6.52 -4.26 -7.34
N LEU A 112 -5.88 -4.98 -6.42
CA LEU A 112 -4.42 -4.89 -6.25
C LEU A 112 -3.69 -5.44 -7.49
N PRO A 113 -2.44 -5.00 -7.75
CA PRO A 113 -1.59 -5.59 -8.79
C PRO A 113 -1.52 -7.11 -8.68
N ASN A 114 -1.45 -7.83 -9.80
CA ASN A 114 -1.43 -9.29 -9.76
C ASN A 114 -0.12 -9.85 -9.15
N ASP A 115 1.01 -9.19 -9.40
CA ASP A 115 2.31 -9.60 -8.90
C ASP A 115 2.48 -9.27 -7.40
N PRO A 116 2.84 -10.24 -6.54
CA PRO A 116 2.98 -10.03 -5.10
C PRO A 116 3.99 -8.95 -4.71
N THR A 117 5.07 -8.82 -5.48
CA THR A 117 6.09 -7.79 -5.25
C THR A 117 5.52 -6.41 -5.55
N ASP A 118 4.80 -6.25 -6.67
CA ASP A 118 4.12 -4.99 -7.00
C ASP A 118 3.07 -4.60 -5.97
N ARG A 119 2.32 -5.56 -5.41
CA ARG A 119 1.39 -5.28 -4.30
C ARG A 119 2.14 -4.70 -3.10
N THR A 120 3.24 -5.35 -2.70
CA THR A 120 4.00 -4.93 -1.53
C THR A 120 4.62 -3.55 -1.73
N VAL A 121 5.17 -3.28 -2.91
CA VAL A 121 5.71 -1.97 -3.29
C VAL A 121 4.63 -0.90 -3.22
N LEU A 122 3.44 -1.15 -3.80
CA LEU A 122 2.31 -0.22 -3.74
C LEU A 122 1.88 0.06 -2.30
N LEU A 123 1.66 -0.98 -1.49
CA LEU A 123 1.23 -0.82 -0.10
C LEU A 123 2.28 -0.07 0.72
N ALA A 124 3.56 -0.38 0.54
CA ALA A 124 4.66 0.32 1.19
C ALA A 124 4.76 1.78 0.74
N HIS A 125 4.51 2.06 -0.54
CA HIS A 125 4.48 3.41 -1.10
C HIS A 125 3.40 4.28 -0.46
N GLU A 126 2.18 3.77 -0.33
CA GLU A 126 1.09 4.52 0.30
C GLU A 126 1.27 4.69 1.81
N LEU A 127 1.84 3.69 2.49
CA LEU A 127 2.25 3.80 3.89
C LEU A 127 3.36 4.85 4.09
N PHE A 128 4.30 4.93 3.15
CA PHE A 128 5.35 5.95 3.17
C PHE A 128 4.75 7.36 3.11
N HIS A 129 3.75 7.61 2.25
CA HIS A 129 3.05 8.91 2.22
C HIS A 129 2.42 9.25 3.58
N CYS A 130 1.86 8.27 4.29
CA CYS A 130 1.31 8.49 5.63
C CYS A 130 2.40 8.81 6.66
N ALA A 131 3.58 8.21 6.51
CA ALA A 131 4.70 8.38 7.43
C ALA A 131 5.53 9.64 7.17
N GLN A 132 5.47 10.24 5.97
CA GLN A 132 6.25 11.41 5.57
C GLN A 132 6.29 12.55 6.63
N PRO A 133 5.18 12.96 7.27
CA PRO A 133 5.22 14.03 8.27
C PRO A 133 6.08 13.70 9.49
N ARG A 134 6.33 12.42 9.76
CA ARG A 134 7.14 11.90 10.87
C ARG A 134 8.59 11.66 10.47
N LEU A 135 8.89 11.66 9.17
CA LEU A 135 10.23 11.48 8.66
C LEU A 135 10.96 12.83 8.71
N HIS A 136 11.90 12.95 9.64
CA HIS A 136 12.77 14.12 9.74
C HIS A 136 13.87 14.03 8.68
N PHE A 137 13.65 14.61 7.50
CA PHE A 137 14.71 14.78 6.51
C PHE A 137 15.63 15.94 6.97
N THR A 138 16.66 15.65 7.74
CA THR A 138 17.63 16.68 8.16
C THR A 138 18.44 17.17 6.96
N GLY A 139 18.21 18.43 6.55
CA GLY A 139 18.78 19.11 5.39
C GLY A 139 20.28 19.42 5.41
N HIS A 140 21.09 18.65 6.12
CA HIS A 140 22.54 18.64 5.99
C HIS A 140 23.03 17.20 6.15
N GLY A 141 23.34 16.56 5.03
CA GLY A 141 24.11 15.31 5.03
C GLY A 141 23.31 14.03 5.24
N LEU A 142 22.31 13.74 4.39
CA LEU A 142 22.19 12.37 3.90
C LEU A 142 23.31 12.12 2.88
N SER A 143 24.53 11.97 3.39
CA SER A 143 25.63 11.36 2.65
C SER A 143 25.33 9.86 2.49
N GLY A 144 24.36 9.51 1.64
CA GLY A 144 24.28 8.15 1.09
C GLY A 144 22.93 7.41 1.06
N VAL A 145 21.80 7.99 1.48
CA VAL A 145 20.53 7.21 1.51
C VAL A 145 19.42 7.92 0.71
N PHE A 146 19.16 7.34 -0.47
CA PHE A 146 18.07 7.51 -1.44
C PHE A 146 17.37 8.88 -1.54
N ARG A 147 17.77 9.65 -2.55
CA ARG A 147 17.03 10.84 -3.03
C ARG A 147 15.70 10.50 -3.73
N GLN A 148 15.31 9.22 -3.78
CA GLN A 148 14.10 8.72 -4.44
C GLN A 148 13.46 7.61 -3.59
N PRO A 149 12.36 7.90 -2.86
CA PRO A 149 11.66 6.91 -2.03
C PRO A 149 11.21 5.67 -2.80
N LEU A 150 10.85 5.83 -4.07
CA LEU A 150 10.45 4.73 -4.94
C LEU A 150 11.58 3.70 -5.15
N VAL A 151 12.81 4.14 -5.39
CA VAL A 151 13.97 3.25 -5.58
C VAL A 151 14.32 2.52 -4.29
N ALA A 152 14.18 3.19 -3.14
CA ALA A 152 14.37 2.56 -1.84
C ALA A 152 13.33 1.45 -1.60
N LEU A 153 12.06 1.73 -1.91
CA LEU A 153 10.97 0.74 -1.82
C LEU A 153 11.18 -0.44 -2.78
N GLU A 154 11.52 -0.19 -4.04
CA GLU A 154 11.83 -1.26 -5.00
C GLU A 154 13.04 -2.11 -4.57
N GLY A 155 14.05 -1.48 -3.97
CA GLY A 155 15.22 -2.14 -3.40
C GLY A 155 14.90 -3.06 -2.22
N MET A 156 13.98 -2.64 -1.33
CA MET A 156 13.47 -3.49 -0.23
C MET A 156 12.84 -4.80 -0.74
N PHE A 157 12.31 -4.79 -1.96
CA PHE A 157 11.56 -5.91 -2.52
C PHE A 157 12.21 -6.56 -3.75
N GLY A 158 13.51 -6.34 -3.95
CA GLY A 158 14.30 -7.04 -4.97
C GLY A 158 13.99 -6.69 -6.42
N ARG A 159 13.30 -5.56 -6.67
CA ARG A 159 13.02 -5.05 -8.03
C ARG A 159 14.05 -4.05 -8.55
N GLY A 160 14.90 -3.51 -7.67
CA GLY A 160 16.11 -2.83 -8.12
C GLY A 160 17.03 -3.85 -8.79
N GLY A 161 17.31 -3.68 -10.08
CA GLY A 161 18.21 -4.57 -10.82
C GLY A 161 19.57 -4.69 -10.14
N ALA A 162 19.73 -5.71 -9.31
CA ALA A 162 20.95 -5.99 -8.56
C ALA A 162 21.65 -7.19 -9.20
N ARG A 163 22.68 -6.90 -10.02
CA ARG A 163 23.96 -7.52 -9.67
C ARG A 163 24.28 -7.01 -8.27
N GLU A 164 24.61 -7.90 -7.34
CA GLU A 164 25.09 -7.54 -6.01
C GLU A 164 26.14 -6.43 -6.14
N MET A 165 25.74 -5.21 -5.82
CA MET A 165 26.64 -4.07 -5.75
C MET A 165 26.47 -3.58 -4.32
N PRO A 166 27.49 -3.72 -3.45
CA PRO A 166 27.48 -3.03 -2.18
C PRO A 166 27.47 -1.54 -2.50
N VAL A 167 26.32 -0.91 -2.33
CA VAL A 167 26.11 0.51 -2.63
C VAL A 167 26.96 1.31 -1.63
N THR A 168 28.20 1.59 -2.01
CA THR A 168 29.07 2.56 -1.35
C THR A 168 28.98 3.84 -2.18
N LEU A 169 28.06 4.73 -1.82
CA LEU A 169 27.88 6.01 -2.50
C LEU A 169 28.83 7.03 -1.89
N ARG A 170 29.92 7.35 -2.60
CA ARG A 170 30.72 8.56 -2.34
C ARG A 170 30.06 9.75 -3.03
N ALA A 171 29.80 10.79 -2.25
CA ALA A 171 29.48 12.10 -2.82
C ALA A 171 30.78 12.74 -3.32
N GLU A 172 30.93 12.89 -4.63
CA GLU A 172 31.83 13.90 -5.18
C GLU A 172 30.95 14.99 -5.79
N GLY A 173 31.14 16.21 -5.29
CA GLY A 173 30.44 17.38 -5.79
C GLY A 173 31.43 18.49 -6.05
N GLU A 174 31.29 19.13 -7.21
CA GLU A 174 31.49 20.56 -7.35
C GLU A 174 30.46 21.11 -8.35
N GLY A 175 29.77 22.18 -7.98
CA GLY A 175 29.11 23.08 -8.93
C GLY A 175 27.58 23.00 -9.03
N MET A 176 26.94 24.16 -8.86
CA MET A 176 25.51 24.39 -9.06
C MET A 176 25.08 24.18 -10.53
N GLY A 177 24.00 23.42 -10.73
CA GLY A 177 23.23 23.38 -11.97
C GLY A 177 23.29 22.03 -12.68
N GLU A 178 22.18 21.29 -12.61
CA GLU A 178 21.89 20.07 -13.39
C GLU A 178 22.78 18.84 -13.11
N VAL A 179 22.36 18.00 -12.16
CA VAL A 179 22.92 16.64 -12.00
C VAL A 179 22.18 15.69 -12.93
N ARG A 180 22.71 15.46 -14.12
CA ARG A 180 22.27 14.37 -15.00
C ARG A 180 22.83 13.05 -14.47
N ALA A 181 21.96 12.09 -14.19
CA ALA A 181 22.36 10.72 -13.92
C ALA A 181 22.88 10.09 -15.22
N ALA A 182 24.20 9.87 -15.32
CA ALA A 182 24.81 9.08 -16.38
C ALA A 182 25.20 7.71 -15.84
N LEU A 183 24.65 6.65 -16.44
CA LEU A 183 25.13 5.28 -16.30
C LEU A 183 26.52 5.20 -16.96
N VAL A 184 27.58 5.36 -16.18
CA VAL A 184 28.93 5.04 -16.67
C VAL A 184 29.13 3.53 -16.52
N GLY A 185 28.81 2.80 -17.59
CA GLY A 185 29.34 1.46 -17.78
C GLY A 185 30.85 1.56 -17.97
N ARG A 186 31.64 1.04 -17.03
CA ARG A 186 33.08 0.89 -17.27
C ARG A 186 33.28 -0.17 -18.36
N GLY A 187 33.74 0.29 -19.51
CA GLY A 187 34.42 -0.56 -20.48
C GLY A 187 35.83 -0.95 -20.00
N GLY A 188 36.27 -2.12 -20.47
CA GLY A 188 37.66 -2.52 -20.62
C GLY A 188 38.31 -3.20 -19.42
N ALA A 189 38.64 -4.49 -19.53
CA ALA A 189 39.79 -4.97 -20.32
C ALA A 189 39.48 -6.35 -20.91
#